data_AF-A0A839XXT3-F1
#
_entry.id   AF-A0A839XXT3-F1
#
_cell.length_a   1.000
_cell.length_b   1.000
_cell.length_c   1.000
_cell.angle_alpha   90.00
_cell.angle_beta   90.00
_cell.angle_gamma   90.00
#
_symmetry.space_group_name_H-M   'P 1'
#
loop_
_entity.id
_entity.type
_entity.pdbx_description
1 polymer ?
#
loop_
_entity_poly.entity_id
_entity_poly.type
_entity_poly.pdbx_seq_one_letter_code
_entity_poly.pdbx_strand_id
1 'polypeptide(L)'
;MTQEASPRLHLVTGNHVDRLPDDGQPDDGRAAAPVVAEGSVLADLLRRAEALDAQVAAASTPRLPRGSGVVLAGAALTVVLALLGRQAWQLPQRGPGGVADVTQSLVTFLLLCAALCVWSAGRLVRPAELLPSRGAAPLWWALVAGSALVSLAAALSLASYAGTGERPADLLLRCAVPLVPAVLAGVLAADAGRPARVRAALGTGLVTVPMVAVGWALLSSAAGSADLGDVLGMTLLSGVAPFGVAVAFVAADRRHRRAG
;
A
#
# COMPACT_ATOMS: atom_id res chain seq x y z
N MET A 1 -8.22 43.32 57.89
CA MET A 1 -8.03 41.98 57.30
C MET A 1 -8.28 42.09 55.80
N THR A 2 -7.21 42.17 55.02
CA THR A 2 -7.25 42.26 53.55
C THR A 2 -6.83 40.90 52.99
N GLN A 3 -7.76 40.25 52.30
CA GLN A 3 -7.56 38.91 51.73
C GLN A 3 -7.04 39.07 50.30
N GLU A 4 -5.74 38.86 50.11
CA GLU A 4 -5.13 38.73 48.79
C GLU A 4 -5.46 37.34 48.23
N ALA A 5 -6.25 37.30 47.16
CA ALA A 5 -6.42 36.11 46.36
C ALA A 5 -5.52 36.23 45.13
N SER A 6 -4.44 35.46 45.06
CA SER A 6 -3.65 35.28 43.83
C SER A 6 -4.31 34.25 42.93
N PRO A 7 -4.90 34.62 41.77
CA PRO A 7 -5.43 33.64 40.85
C PRO A 7 -4.29 32.95 40.09
N ARG A 8 -4.22 31.62 40.19
CA ARG A 8 -3.40 30.78 39.29
C ARG A 8 -4.24 30.41 38.07
N LEU A 9 -3.85 30.92 36.90
CA LEU A 9 -4.45 30.53 35.62
C LEU A 9 -3.86 29.19 35.17
N HIS A 10 -4.71 28.17 35.03
CA HIS A 10 -4.34 26.90 34.43
C HIS A 10 -4.54 26.95 32.92
N LEU A 11 -3.48 26.64 32.17
CA LEU A 11 -3.48 26.56 30.72
C LEU A 11 -4.23 25.29 30.28
N VAL A 12 -5.45 25.42 29.75
CA VAL A 12 -6.30 24.26 29.40
C VAL A 12 -6.22 23.86 27.92
N THR A 13 -5.71 24.71 27.02
CA THR A 13 -5.53 24.32 25.60
C THR A 13 -4.30 24.98 24.97
N GLY A 14 -3.45 24.16 24.35
CA GLY A 14 -2.12 24.54 23.87
C GLY A 14 -2.13 25.37 22.59
N ASN A 15 -2.12 26.68 22.73
CA ASN A 15 -1.41 27.56 21.79
C ASN A 15 -0.75 28.68 22.60
N HIS A 16 0.51 28.48 22.96
CA HIS A 16 1.29 29.44 23.74
C HIS A 16 1.74 30.55 22.80
N VAL A 17 1.09 31.71 22.86
CA VAL A 17 1.54 32.90 22.16
C VAL A 17 2.46 33.66 23.11
N ASP A 18 3.76 33.66 22.84
CA ASP A 18 4.74 34.43 23.61
C ASP A 18 4.62 35.94 23.29
N ARG A 19 4.75 36.74 24.35
CA ARG A 19 4.75 38.22 24.43
C ARG A 19 3.39 38.91 24.59
N LEU A 20 3.04 39.19 25.85
CA LEU A 20 2.44 40.47 26.21
C LEU A 20 3.60 41.49 26.40
N PRO A 21 3.55 42.67 25.76
CA PRO A 21 4.52 43.73 26.03
C PRO A 21 4.32 44.29 27.44
N ASP A 22 5.45 44.61 28.08
CA ASP A 22 5.56 45.15 29.43
C ASP A 22 4.95 46.56 29.49
N ASP A 23 4.01 46.78 30.41
CA ASP A 23 3.29 48.03 30.62
C ASP A 23 4.25 49.09 31.21
N GLY A 24 4.91 49.85 30.33
CA GLY A 24 5.90 50.85 30.74
C GLY A 24 5.91 52.15 29.95
N GLN A 25 4.89 52.44 29.12
CA GLN A 25 4.89 53.64 28.28
C GLN A 25 3.86 54.68 28.76
N PRO A 26 4.29 55.84 29.29
CA PRO A 26 3.38 56.91 29.68
C PRO A 26 2.74 57.57 28.46
N ASP A 27 1.48 57.90 28.69
CA ASP A 27 0.44 58.37 27.80
C ASP A 27 0.64 59.83 27.41
N ASP A 28 0.84 60.10 26.11
CA ASP A 28 0.71 61.44 25.54
C ASP A 28 -0.14 61.36 24.26
N GLY A 29 -1.42 61.74 24.41
CA GLY A 29 -2.18 62.41 23.36
C GLY A 29 -2.86 61.52 22.31
N ARG A 30 -3.41 60.35 22.68
CA ARG A 30 -4.14 59.51 21.71
C ARG A 30 -5.66 59.75 21.75
N ALA A 31 -6.16 60.34 20.67
CA ALA A 31 -7.56 60.47 20.34
C ALA A 31 -8.33 59.16 20.63
N ALA A 32 -9.49 59.32 21.28
CA ALA A 32 -10.41 58.25 21.65
C ALA A 32 -10.58 57.23 20.51
N ALA A 33 -9.95 56.07 20.67
CA ALA A 33 -10.18 54.94 19.79
C ALA A 33 -11.67 54.56 19.92
N PRO A 34 -12.39 54.35 18.80
CA PRO A 34 -13.78 53.96 18.85
C PRO A 34 -13.90 52.67 19.65
N VAL A 35 -14.85 52.64 20.58
CA VAL A 35 -15.28 51.44 21.29
C VAL A 35 -15.79 50.46 20.24
N VAL A 36 -14.87 49.65 19.71
CA VAL A 36 -15.19 48.58 18.77
C VAL A 36 -16.08 47.63 19.56
N ALA A 37 -17.37 47.62 19.22
CA ALA A 37 -18.38 46.84 19.90
C ALA A 37 -17.90 45.38 20.03
N GLU A 38 -17.73 44.92 21.27
CA GLU A 38 -17.24 43.58 21.63
C GLU A 38 -17.99 42.46 20.90
N GLY A 39 -19.24 42.71 20.50
CA GLY A 39 -20.04 41.79 19.68
C GLY A 39 -19.44 41.48 18.31
N SER A 40 -18.69 42.39 17.70
CA SER A 40 -18.07 42.17 16.38
C SER A 40 -16.87 41.22 16.45
N VAL A 41 -16.09 41.29 17.54
CA VAL A 41 -14.95 40.40 17.80
C VAL A 41 -15.45 39.00 18.13
N LEU A 42 -16.48 38.88 18.97
CA LEU A 42 -17.07 37.58 19.31
C LEU A 42 -17.68 36.91 18.07
N ALA A 43 -18.36 37.67 17.21
CA ALA A 43 -18.92 37.15 15.97
C ALA A 43 -17.83 36.65 14.99
N ASP A 44 -16.68 37.32 14.90
CA ASP A 44 -15.56 36.86 14.07
C ASP A 44 -14.93 35.58 14.63
N LEU A 45 -14.76 35.49 15.96
CA LEU A 45 -14.23 34.29 16.62
C LEU A 45 -15.15 33.08 16.44
N LEU A 46 -16.47 33.26 16.59
CA LEU A 46 -17.45 32.20 16.35
C LEU A 46 -17.42 31.74 14.89
N ARG A 47 -17.33 32.66 13.93
CA ARG A 47 -17.22 32.33 12.51
C ARG A 47 -15.94 31.56 12.18
N ARG A 48 -14.81 31.91 12.82
CA ARG A 48 -13.55 31.15 12.67
C ARG A 48 -13.61 29.78 13.32
N ALA A 49 -14.27 29.65 14.47
CA ALA A 49 -14.48 28.37 15.13
C ALA A 49 -15.34 27.43 14.27
N GLU A 50 -16.45 27.94 13.71
CA GLU A 50 -17.31 27.20 12.77
C GLU A 50 -16.56 26.80 11.50
N ALA A 51 -15.71 27.69 10.96
CA ALA A 51 -14.87 27.36 9.81
C ALA A 51 -13.83 26.27 10.14
N LEU A 52 -13.26 26.27 11.35
CA LEU A 52 -12.37 25.21 11.81
C LEU A 52 -13.12 23.90 11.99
N ASP A 53 -14.29 23.91 12.62
CA ASP A 53 -15.13 22.73 12.81
C ASP A 53 -15.60 22.15 11.46
N ALA A 54 -15.93 22.99 10.48
CA ALA A 54 -16.25 22.54 9.13
C ALA A 54 -15.03 21.91 8.43
N GLN A 55 -13.82 22.45 8.63
CA GLN A 55 -12.59 21.86 8.11
C GLN A 55 -12.24 20.54 8.81
N VAL A 56 -12.45 20.46 10.13
CA VAL A 56 -12.24 19.24 10.93
C VAL A 56 -13.27 18.19 10.54
N ALA A 57 -14.55 18.54 10.40
CA ALA A 57 -15.61 17.64 9.93
C ALA A 57 -15.34 17.15 8.50
N ALA A 58 -14.90 18.02 7.59
CA ALA A 58 -14.47 17.64 6.25
C ALA A 58 -13.23 16.73 6.26
N ALA A 59 -12.29 16.95 7.18
CA ALA A 59 -11.14 16.08 7.41
C ALA A 59 -11.49 14.76 8.13
N SER A 60 -12.61 14.75 8.86
CA SER A 60 -13.15 13.61 9.63
C SER A 60 -14.12 12.74 8.83
N THR A 61 -14.44 13.12 7.59
CA THR A 61 -14.98 12.14 6.63
C THR A 61 -14.04 10.94 6.63
N PRO A 62 -14.53 9.70 6.83
CA PRO A 62 -13.69 8.53 7.01
C PRO A 62 -12.94 8.27 5.72
N ARG A 63 -11.77 8.91 5.58
CA ARG A 63 -10.79 8.58 4.56
C ARG A 63 -10.36 7.17 4.92
N LEU A 64 -10.93 6.21 4.19
CA LEU A 64 -10.48 4.82 4.15
C LEU A 64 -8.96 4.82 4.32
N PRO A 65 -8.42 4.12 5.34
CA PRO A 65 -6.98 4.15 5.61
C PRO A 65 -6.28 3.84 4.29
N ARG A 66 -5.37 4.71 3.83
CA ARG A 66 -4.83 4.69 2.44
C ARG A 66 -4.29 3.32 1.97
N GLY A 67 -4.06 2.36 2.87
CA GLY A 67 -3.74 0.97 2.54
C GLY A 67 -4.92 0.09 2.11
N SER A 68 -6.16 0.37 2.51
CA SER A 68 -7.34 -0.44 2.14
C SER A 68 -7.62 -0.39 0.64
N GLY A 69 -7.39 0.75 -0.01
CA GLY A 69 -7.51 0.88 -1.47
C GLY A 69 -6.53 -0.02 -2.23
N VAL A 70 -5.31 -0.21 -1.71
CA VAL A 70 -4.31 -1.11 -2.30
C VAL A 70 -4.75 -2.57 -2.17
N VAL A 71 -5.21 -2.97 -0.98
CA VAL A 71 -5.67 -4.35 -0.74
C VAL A 71 -6.91 -4.66 -1.59
N LEU A 72 -7.88 -3.75 -1.65
CA LEU A 72 -9.10 -3.92 -2.45
C LEU A 72 -8.78 -4.01 -3.95
N ALA A 73 -7.92 -3.12 -4.46
CA ALA A 73 -7.50 -3.17 -5.85
C ALA A 73 -6.75 -4.48 -6.17
N GLY A 74 -5.87 -4.93 -5.27
CA GLY A 74 -5.18 -6.21 -5.41
C GLY A 74 -6.13 -7.40 -5.41
N ALA A 75 -7.11 -7.41 -4.51
CA ALA A 75 -8.14 -8.45 -4.45
C ALA A 75 -9.00 -8.48 -5.72
N ALA A 76 -9.48 -7.32 -6.18
CA ALA A 76 -10.25 -7.19 -7.41
C ALA A 76 -9.45 -7.65 -8.63
N LEU A 77 -8.20 -7.21 -8.76
CA LEU A 77 -7.30 -7.62 -9.84
C LEU A 77 -7.04 -9.13 -9.81
N THR A 78 -6.84 -9.71 -8.62
CA THR A 78 -6.66 -11.14 -8.43
C THR A 78 -7.87 -11.94 -8.93
N VAL A 79 -9.09 -11.53 -8.55
CA VAL A 79 -10.32 -12.20 -8.97
C VAL A 79 -10.53 -12.07 -10.48
N VAL A 80 -10.42 -10.86 -11.03
CA VAL A 80 -10.61 -10.62 -12.48
C VAL A 80 -9.60 -11.41 -13.31
N LEU A 81 -8.33 -11.37 -12.95
CA LEU A 81 -7.29 -12.08 -13.68
C LEU A 81 -7.40 -13.60 -13.51
N ALA A 82 -7.84 -14.11 -12.36
CA ALA A 82 -8.13 -15.53 -12.19
C ALA A 82 -9.28 -15.98 -13.12
N LEU A 83 -10.35 -15.20 -13.24
CA LEU A 83 -11.46 -15.49 -14.16
C LEU A 83 -11.02 -15.48 -15.63
N LEU A 84 -10.14 -14.54 -16.01
CA LEU A 84 -9.56 -14.50 -17.36
C LEU A 84 -8.58 -15.65 -17.61
N GLY A 85 -7.79 -16.06 -16.61
CA GLY A 85 -6.87 -17.19 -16.72
C GLY A 85 -7.58 -18.54 -16.85
N ARG A 86 -8.83 -18.66 -16.40
CA ARG A 86 -9.65 -19.87 -16.53
C ARG A 86 -10.27 -20.06 -17.91
N GLN A 87 -10.16 -19.08 -18.82
CA GLN A 87 -10.66 -19.25 -20.18
C GLN A 87 -9.91 -20.39 -20.90
N ALA A 88 -10.49 -20.90 -21.99
CA ALA A 88 -9.94 -22.00 -22.78
C ALA A 88 -8.68 -21.56 -23.57
N TRP A 89 -7.58 -21.36 -22.85
CA TRP A 89 -6.29 -21.03 -23.43
C TRP A 89 -5.60 -22.27 -23.98
N GLN A 90 -4.83 -22.10 -25.06
CA GLN A 90 -3.89 -23.12 -25.52
C GLN A 90 -2.67 -23.11 -24.59
N LEU A 91 -2.59 -24.15 -23.76
CA LEU A 91 -1.60 -24.27 -22.70
C LEU A 91 -0.26 -24.81 -23.24
N PRO A 92 0.86 -24.37 -22.65
CA PRO A 92 2.17 -24.82 -23.07
C PRO A 92 2.42 -26.27 -22.66
N GLN A 93 3.25 -26.98 -23.42
CA GLN A 93 3.64 -28.36 -23.11
C GLN A 93 5.01 -28.41 -22.43
N ARG A 94 5.31 -29.51 -21.74
CA ARG A 94 6.68 -29.77 -21.28
C ARG A 94 7.46 -30.55 -22.32
N GLY A 95 8.65 -30.06 -22.62
CA GLY A 95 9.66 -30.78 -23.38
C GLY A 95 10.94 -31.05 -22.57
N PRO A 96 11.92 -31.77 -23.15
CA PRO A 96 13.18 -32.10 -22.48
C PRO A 96 14.03 -30.88 -22.05
N GLY A 97 13.72 -29.67 -22.54
CA GLY A 97 14.37 -28.41 -22.16
C GLY A 97 13.53 -27.47 -21.28
N GLY A 98 12.33 -27.88 -20.82
CA GLY A 98 11.44 -27.05 -20.01
C GLY A 98 10.08 -26.76 -20.68
N VAL A 99 9.62 -25.51 -20.59
CA VAL A 99 8.33 -25.09 -21.17
C VAL A 99 8.49 -24.88 -22.68
N ALA A 100 7.69 -25.59 -23.48
CA ALA A 100 7.67 -25.56 -24.93
C ALA A 100 6.28 -25.17 -25.46
N ASP A 101 6.20 -24.87 -26.76
CA ASP A 101 4.95 -24.60 -27.49
C ASP A 101 4.06 -23.53 -26.86
N VAL A 102 4.69 -22.47 -26.32
CA VAL A 102 3.95 -21.35 -25.74
C VAL A 102 3.32 -20.53 -26.86
N THR A 103 2.00 -20.54 -26.90
CA THR A 103 1.24 -19.80 -27.93
C THR A 103 1.40 -18.30 -27.76
N GLN A 104 1.53 -17.58 -28.87
CA GLN A 104 1.71 -16.12 -28.85
C GLN A 104 0.57 -15.40 -28.13
N SER A 105 -0.67 -15.89 -28.26
CA SER A 105 -1.84 -15.35 -27.57
C SER A 105 -1.71 -15.45 -26.04
N LEU A 106 -1.25 -16.59 -25.51
CA LEU A 106 -1.02 -16.78 -24.08
C LEU A 106 0.11 -15.88 -23.56
N VAL A 107 1.23 -15.78 -24.29
CA VAL A 107 2.33 -14.87 -23.93
C VAL A 107 1.83 -13.43 -23.88
N THR A 108 1.08 -13.00 -24.90
CA THR A 108 0.53 -11.64 -24.98
C THR A 108 -0.42 -11.37 -23.81
N PHE A 109 -1.30 -12.31 -23.49
CA PHE A 109 -2.20 -12.21 -22.35
C PHE A 109 -1.43 -12.06 -21.02
N LEU A 110 -0.42 -12.89 -20.78
CA LEU A 110 0.38 -12.83 -19.56
C LEU A 110 1.18 -11.52 -19.45
N LEU A 111 1.73 -11.03 -20.56
CA LEU A 111 2.42 -9.75 -20.60
C LEU A 111 1.47 -8.59 -20.30
N LEU A 112 0.23 -8.62 -20.82
CA LEU A 112 -0.79 -7.62 -20.51
C LEU A 112 -1.19 -7.67 -19.03
N CYS A 113 -1.36 -8.87 -18.45
CA CYS A 113 -1.63 -9.04 -17.02
C CYS A 113 -0.49 -8.45 -16.18
N ALA A 114 0.76 -8.80 -16.49
CA ALA A 114 1.93 -8.30 -15.79
C ALA A 114 2.04 -6.77 -15.92
N ALA A 115 1.87 -6.21 -17.12
CA ALA A 115 1.90 -4.77 -17.36
C ALA A 115 0.81 -4.03 -16.58
N LEU A 116 -0.42 -4.56 -16.56
CA LEU A 116 -1.53 -4.01 -15.78
C LEU A 116 -1.23 -4.02 -14.29
N CYS A 117 -0.70 -5.13 -13.76
CA CYS A 117 -0.29 -5.24 -12.37
C CYS A 117 0.80 -4.21 -12.02
N VAL A 118 1.87 -4.15 -12.81
CA VAL A 118 2.99 -3.22 -12.62
C VAL A 118 2.53 -1.76 -12.69
N TRP A 119 1.66 -1.43 -13.65
CA TRP A 119 1.06 -0.10 -13.78
C TRP A 119 0.21 0.26 -12.56
N SER A 120 -0.63 -0.67 -12.09
CA SER A 120 -1.47 -0.47 -10.90
C SER A 120 -0.62 -0.27 -9.64
N ALA A 121 0.46 -1.03 -9.49
CA ALA A 121 1.42 -0.90 -8.40
C ALA A 121 2.07 0.49 -8.40
N GLY A 122 2.57 0.96 -9.54
CA GLY A 122 3.13 2.30 -9.67
C GLY A 122 2.15 3.41 -9.32
N ARG A 123 0.91 3.32 -9.81
CA ARG A 123 -0.15 4.32 -9.58
C ARG A 123 -0.58 4.40 -8.12
N LEU A 124 -0.69 3.26 -7.44
CA LEU A 124 -1.18 3.17 -6.07
C LEU A 124 -0.08 3.39 -5.03
N VAL A 125 1.17 3.01 -5.31
CA VAL A 125 2.30 3.15 -4.38
C VAL A 125 2.95 4.52 -4.49
N ARG A 126 3.07 5.05 -5.72
CA ARG A 126 3.78 6.31 -6.04
C ARG A 126 5.20 6.35 -5.45
N PRO A 127 6.12 5.49 -5.93
CA PRO A 127 7.44 5.31 -5.32
C PRO A 127 8.27 6.61 -5.25
N ALA A 128 8.08 7.53 -6.19
CA ALA A 128 8.77 8.82 -6.20
C ALA A 128 8.38 9.75 -5.04
N GLU A 129 7.14 9.65 -4.54
CA GLU A 129 6.67 10.38 -3.36
C GLU A 129 7.04 9.62 -2.06
N LEU A 130 7.15 8.29 -2.15
CA LEU A 130 7.32 7.40 -1.01
C LEU A 130 8.77 7.26 -0.55
N LEU A 131 9.71 7.28 -1.49
CA LEU A 131 11.12 6.96 -1.26
C LEU A 131 11.98 8.21 -1.41
N PRO A 132 12.60 8.72 -0.32
CA PRO A 132 13.31 10.00 -0.35
C PRO A 132 14.65 9.94 -1.08
N SER A 133 15.23 8.75 -1.24
CA SER A 133 16.51 8.57 -1.94
C SER A 133 16.33 8.55 -3.46
N ARG A 134 17.15 9.34 -4.18
CA ARG A 134 17.18 9.40 -5.65
C ARG A 134 17.37 8.02 -6.32
N GLY A 135 18.02 7.07 -5.64
CA GLY A 135 18.25 5.72 -6.16
C GLY A 135 17.19 4.68 -5.74
N ALA A 136 16.38 4.96 -4.72
CA ALA A 136 15.45 3.96 -4.18
C ALA A 136 14.22 3.74 -5.08
N ALA A 137 13.70 4.80 -5.69
CA ALA A 137 12.58 4.69 -6.64
C ALA A 137 12.91 3.82 -7.88
N PRO A 138 14.04 3.99 -8.60
CA PRO A 138 14.38 3.11 -9.71
C PRO A 138 14.68 1.67 -9.26
N LEU A 139 15.30 1.47 -8.10
CA LEU A 139 15.50 0.12 -7.53
C LEU A 139 14.17 -0.58 -7.21
N TRP A 140 13.19 0.16 -6.67
CA TRP A 140 11.86 -0.37 -6.44
C TRP A 140 11.16 -0.76 -7.74
N TRP A 141 11.27 0.05 -8.79
CA TRP A 141 10.75 -0.30 -10.12
C TRP A 141 11.44 -1.52 -10.71
N ALA A 142 12.77 -1.62 -10.60
CA ALA A 142 13.53 -2.79 -11.04
C ALA A 142 13.08 -4.06 -10.29
N LEU A 143 12.85 -3.95 -8.99
CA LEU A 143 12.34 -5.04 -8.16
C LEU A 143 10.93 -5.48 -8.58
N VAL A 144 10.03 -4.53 -8.81
CA VAL A 144 8.66 -4.81 -9.25
C VAL A 144 8.63 -5.42 -10.65
N ALA A 145 9.39 -4.87 -11.59
CA ALA A 145 9.52 -5.42 -12.95
C ALA A 145 10.15 -6.83 -12.93
N GLY A 146 11.21 -7.03 -12.15
CA GLY A 146 11.82 -8.34 -11.94
C GLY A 146 10.84 -9.34 -11.34
N SER A 147 10.05 -8.94 -10.33
CA SER A 147 9.02 -9.79 -9.74
C SER A 147 7.92 -10.16 -10.73
N ALA A 148 7.56 -9.25 -11.66
CA ALA A 148 6.60 -9.51 -12.72
C ALA A 148 7.11 -10.58 -13.70
N LEU A 149 8.38 -10.47 -14.13
CA LEU A 149 9.02 -11.45 -15.02
C LEU A 149 9.14 -12.82 -14.35
N VAL A 150 9.56 -12.88 -13.09
CA VAL A 150 9.64 -14.13 -12.33
C VAL A 150 8.25 -14.74 -12.15
N SER A 151 7.23 -13.94 -11.86
CA SER A 151 5.85 -14.42 -11.71
C SER A 151 5.27 -14.92 -13.04
N LEU A 152 5.61 -14.28 -14.16
CA LEU A 152 5.23 -14.72 -15.51
C LEU A 152 5.86 -16.06 -15.87
N ALA A 153 7.17 -16.23 -15.61
CA ALA A 153 7.85 -17.51 -15.79
C ALA A 153 7.27 -18.60 -14.87
N ALA A 154 6.94 -18.26 -13.62
CA ALA A 154 6.32 -19.19 -12.68
C ALA A 154 4.90 -19.59 -13.09
N ALA A 155 4.13 -18.67 -13.69
CA ALA A 155 2.80 -18.94 -14.24
C ALA A 155 2.87 -19.84 -15.48
N LEU A 156 3.79 -19.60 -16.41
CA LEU A 156 4.04 -20.48 -17.57
C LEU A 156 4.51 -21.87 -17.13
N SER A 157 5.42 -21.93 -16.16
CA SER A 157 5.86 -23.18 -15.56
C SER A 157 4.67 -23.94 -14.95
N LEU A 158 3.78 -23.26 -14.21
CA LEU A 158 2.59 -23.87 -13.64
C LEU A 158 1.63 -24.37 -14.71
N ALA A 159 1.36 -23.56 -15.73
CA ALA A 159 0.50 -23.89 -16.85
C ALA A 159 1.00 -25.14 -17.61
N SER A 160 2.32 -25.37 -17.66
CA SER A 160 2.88 -26.58 -18.29
C SER A 160 2.59 -27.88 -17.54
N TYR A 161 2.17 -27.84 -16.26
CA TYR A 161 1.71 -29.02 -15.50
C TYR A 161 0.25 -29.39 -15.83
N ALA A 162 -0.45 -28.57 -16.61
CA ALA A 162 -1.85 -28.79 -16.89
C ALA A 162 -2.05 -30.06 -17.74
N GLY A 163 -2.93 -30.95 -17.27
CA GLY A 163 -3.26 -32.21 -17.95
C GLY A 163 -2.24 -33.34 -17.79
N THR A 164 -1.11 -33.14 -17.11
CA THR A 164 -0.10 -34.20 -16.91
C THR A 164 -0.40 -35.12 -15.74
N GLY A 165 -1.29 -34.72 -14.82
CA GLY A 165 -1.57 -35.43 -13.57
C GLY A 165 -0.49 -35.31 -12.50
N GLU A 166 0.67 -34.72 -12.83
CA GLU A 166 1.75 -34.45 -11.89
C GLU A 166 1.42 -33.25 -11.00
N ARG A 167 1.66 -33.39 -9.70
CA ARG A 167 1.57 -32.26 -8.78
C ARG A 167 2.83 -31.39 -8.90
N PRO A 168 2.71 -30.06 -8.96
CA PRO A 168 3.88 -29.19 -8.95
C PRO A 168 4.60 -29.33 -7.60
N ALA A 169 5.77 -29.98 -7.60
CA ALA A 169 6.53 -30.29 -6.38
C ALA A 169 7.07 -29.03 -5.67
N ASP A 170 7.21 -27.92 -6.39
CA ASP A 170 7.92 -26.73 -5.94
C ASP A 170 7.04 -25.66 -5.27
N LEU A 171 6.15 -26.06 -4.35
CA LEU A 171 5.25 -25.11 -3.67
C LEU A 171 6.04 -24.11 -2.80
N LEU A 172 7.13 -24.55 -2.16
CA LEU A 172 8.02 -23.68 -1.39
C LEU A 172 8.71 -22.61 -2.27
N LEU A 173 9.21 -23.00 -3.44
CA LEU A 173 9.84 -22.07 -4.38
C LEU A 173 8.81 -21.04 -4.87
N ARG A 174 7.56 -21.46 -5.08
CA ARG A 174 6.45 -20.57 -5.45
C ARG A 174 6.09 -19.60 -4.34
N CYS A 175 6.18 -20.00 -3.07
CA CYS A 175 6.01 -19.11 -1.92
C CYS A 175 7.12 -18.05 -1.82
N ALA A 176 8.32 -18.32 -2.34
CA ALA A 176 9.41 -17.34 -2.36
C ALA A 176 9.11 -16.15 -3.30
N VAL A 177 8.38 -16.38 -4.40
CA VAL A 177 8.05 -15.37 -5.41
C VAL A 177 7.31 -14.15 -4.83
N PRO A 178 6.25 -14.29 -4.01
CA PRO A 178 5.63 -13.14 -3.35
C PRO A 178 6.40 -12.65 -2.11
N LEU A 179 7.11 -13.53 -1.41
CA LEU A 179 7.76 -13.23 -0.14
C LEU A 179 9.02 -12.37 -0.31
N VAL A 180 9.96 -12.81 -1.14
CA VAL A 180 11.26 -12.16 -1.34
C VAL A 180 11.13 -10.69 -1.79
N PRO A 181 10.38 -10.36 -2.85
CA PRO A 181 10.28 -8.97 -3.29
C PRO A 181 9.55 -8.09 -2.26
N ALA A 182 8.60 -8.63 -1.49
CA ALA A 182 7.94 -7.88 -0.43
C ALA A 182 8.92 -7.50 0.69
N VAL A 183 9.77 -8.44 1.12
CA VAL A 183 10.84 -8.17 2.10
C VAL A 183 11.83 -7.15 1.55
N LEU A 184 12.34 -7.35 0.33
CA LEU A 184 13.29 -6.43 -0.31
C LEU A 184 12.71 -5.02 -0.47
N ALA A 185 11.45 -4.88 -0.86
CA ALA A 185 10.78 -3.59 -0.97
C ALA A 185 10.65 -2.90 0.40
N GLY A 186 10.38 -3.67 1.46
CA GLY A 186 10.39 -3.17 2.83
C GLY A 186 11.78 -2.70 3.29
N VAL A 187 12.83 -3.41 2.91
CA VAL A 187 14.23 -3.05 3.21
C VAL A 187 14.64 -1.78 2.45
N LEU A 188 14.28 -1.65 1.17
CA LEU A 188 14.54 -0.44 0.37
C LEU A 188 13.89 0.82 0.97
N ALA A 189 12.79 0.65 1.68
CA ALA A 189 12.05 1.73 2.34
C ALA A 189 12.40 1.89 3.84
N ALA A 190 13.48 1.26 4.33
CA ALA A 190 13.83 1.24 5.76
C ALA A 190 13.90 2.63 6.40
N ASP A 191 14.47 3.59 5.69
CA ASP A 191 14.70 4.94 6.19
C ASP A 191 13.47 5.86 6.07
N ALA A 192 12.47 5.46 5.27
CA ALA A 192 11.24 6.23 5.04
C ALA A 192 10.13 5.95 6.08
N GLY A 193 10.39 5.06 7.04
CA GLY A 193 9.48 4.73 8.13
C GLY A 193 8.49 3.60 7.85
N ARG A 194 7.78 3.15 8.89
CA ARG A 194 6.84 2.00 8.86
C ARG A 194 5.75 2.13 7.80
N PRO A 195 5.03 3.27 7.64
CA PRO A 195 3.98 3.34 6.63
C PRO A 195 4.55 3.24 5.21
N ALA A 196 5.73 3.80 4.96
CA ALA A 196 6.40 3.71 3.67
C ALA A 196 6.85 2.27 3.36
N ARG A 197 7.45 1.59 4.34
CA ARG A 197 7.84 0.18 4.23
C ARG A 197 6.68 -0.75 3.90
N VAL A 198 5.60 -0.65 4.68
CA VAL A 198 4.41 -1.47 4.46
C VAL A 198 3.80 -1.16 3.10
N ARG A 199 3.73 0.12 2.69
CA ARG A 199 3.19 0.49 1.38
C ARG A 199 4.07 0.01 0.22
N ALA A 200 5.39 0.06 0.36
CA ALA A 200 6.34 -0.44 -0.64
C ALA A 200 6.21 -1.96 -0.81
N ALA A 201 6.10 -2.70 0.30
CA ALA A 201 5.85 -4.14 0.30
C ALA A 201 4.46 -4.49 -0.26
N LEU A 202 3.40 -3.77 0.13
CA LEU A 202 2.05 -3.89 -0.44
C LEU A 202 2.06 -3.73 -1.97
N GLY A 203 2.92 -2.83 -2.47
CA GLY A 203 3.13 -2.61 -3.87
C GLY A 203 3.61 -3.82 -4.67
N THR A 204 4.49 -4.65 -4.11
CA THR A 204 4.95 -5.86 -4.81
C THR A 204 3.87 -6.95 -4.84
N GLY A 205 3.02 -6.99 -3.81
CA GLY A 205 1.86 -7.88 -3.74
C GLY A 205 0.81 -7.64 -4.82
N LEU A 206 0.66 -6.39 -5.28
CA LEU A 206 -0.19 -6.04 -6.43
C LEU A 206 0.25 -6.68 -7.74
N VAL A 207 1.47 -7.23 -7.80
CA VAL A 207 2.00 -7.95 -8.96
C VAL A 207 2.05 -9.45 -8.70
N THR A 208 2.66 -9.85 -7.60
CA THR A 208 2.93 -11.28 -7.35
C THR A 208 1.64 -12.05 -7.05
N VAL A 209 0.70 -11.51 -6.27
CA VAL A 209 -0.52 -12.23 -5.87
C VAL A 209 -1.46 -12.45 -7.07
N PRO A 210 -1.81 -11.44 -7.89
CA PRO A 210 -2.65 -11.68 -9.07
C PRO A 210 -1.99 -12.60 -10.09
N MET A 211 -0.67 -12.51 -10.30
CA MET A 211 0.03 -13.40 -11.22
C MET A 211 0.09 -14.85 -10.71
N VAL A 212 0.21 -15.07 -9.39
CA VAL A 212 0.06 -16.41 -8.78
C VAL A 212 -1.34 -16.96 -9.06
N ALA A 213 -2.38 -16.12 -8.93
CA ALA A 213 -3.75 -16.52 -9.22
C ALA A 213 -3.95 -16.89 -10.69
N VAL A 214 -3.37 -16.12 -11.62
CA VAL A 214 -3.36 -16.46 -13.05
C VAL A 214 -2.69 -17.80 -13.30
N GLY A 215 -1.55 -18.08 -12.66
CA GLY A 215 -0.86 -19.36 -12.80
C GLY A 215 -1.73 -20.54 -12.35
N TRP A 216 -2.38 -20.44 -11.19
CA TRP A 216 -3.29 -21.48 -10.70
C TRP A 216 -4.54 -21.62 -11.58
N ALA A 217 -5.08 -20.50 -12.07
CA ALA A 217 -6.20 -20.49 -13.01
C ALA A 217 -5.86 -21.23 -14.32
N LEU A 218 -4.68 -20.98 -14.89
CA LEU A 218 -4.19 -21.66 -16.09
C LEU A 218 -3.95 -23.16 -15.87
N LEU A 219 -3.45 -23.56 -14.69
CA LEU A 219 -3.35 -24.98 -14.35
C LEU A 219 -4.73 -25.64 -14.24
N SER A 220 -5.70 -24.94 -13.65
CA SER A 220 -7.04 -25.44 -13.41
C SER A 220 -7.89 -25.56 -14.67
N SER A 221 -7.60 -24.78 -15.72
CA SER A 221 -8.43 -24.72 -16.94
C SER A 221 -8.40 -26.04 -17.73
N ALA A 222 -7.34 -26.83 -17.65
CA ALA A 222 -7.27 -28.16 -18.27
C ALA A 222 -8.00 -29.25 -17.47
N ALA A 223 -8.20 -29.06 -16.17
CA ALA A 223 -8.73 -30.11 -15.28
C ALA A 223 -10.26 -30.29 -15.39
N GLY A 224 -10.97 -29.42 -16.11
CA GLY A 224 -12.41 -29.51 -16.38
C GLY A 224 -13.36 -29.39 -15.18
N SER A 225 -12.89 -29.70 -13.96
CA SER A 225 -13.70 -29.80 -12.74
C SER A 225 -13.22 -28.91 -11.59
N ALA A 226 -12.09 -28.22 -11.72
CA ALA A 226 -11.57 -27.36 -10.66
C ALA A 226 -12.41 -26.07 -10.58
N ASP A 227 -13.00 -25.82 -9.40
CA ASP A 227 -13.82 -24.63 -9.17
C ASP A 227 -12.95 -23.40 -8.90
N LEU A 228 -13.53 -22.20 -9.03
CA LEU A 228 -12.87 -20.94 -8.67
C LEU A 228 -12.40 -20.97 -7.21
N GLY A 229 -13.13 -21.65 -6.33
CA GLY A 229 -12.75 -21.86 -4.94
C GLY A 229 -11.37 -22.51 -4.79
N ASP A 230 -11.03 -23.51 -5.61
CA ASP A 230 -9.73 -24.19 -5.56
C ASP A 230 -8.60 -23.27 -6.00
N VAL A 231 -8.81 -22.52 -7.09
CA VAL A 231 -7.85 -21.53 -7.60
C VAL A 231 -7.56 -20.46 -6.55
N LEU A 232 -8.61 -19.92 -5.93
CA LEU A 232 -8.48 -18.90 -4.89
C LEU A 232 -7.88 -19.47 -3.61
N GLY A 233 -8.21 -20.71 -3.23
CA GLY A 233 -7.63 -21.41 -2.09
C GLY A 233 -6.13 -21.63 -2.25
N MET A 234 -5.69 -22.09 -3.41
CA MET A 234 -4.25 -22.27 -3.69
C MET A 234 -3.53 -20.93 -3.81
N THR A 235 -4.17 -19.90 -4.36
CA THR A 235 -3.65 -18.52 -4.37
C THR A 235 -3.50 -17.96 -2.96
N LEU A 236 -4.47 -18.22 -2.08
CA LEU A 236 -4.41 -17.82 -0.68
C LEU A 236 -3.20 -18.47 0.00
N LEU A 237 -3.02 -19.78 -0.20
CA LEU A 237 -1.96 -20.56 0.43
C LEU A 237 -0.56 -20.20 -0.10
N SER A 238 -0.38 -20.13 -1.42
CA SER A 238 0.95 -19.95 -2.04
C SER A 238 1.30 -18.50 -2.37
N GLY A 239 0.30 -17.60 -2.38
CA GLY A 239 0.44 -16.19 -2.74
C GLY A 239 0.21 -15.28 -1.54
N VAL A 240 -1.01 -15.27 -1.02
CA VAL A 240 -1.46 -14.31 0.00
C VAL A 240 -0.81 -14.57 1.36
N ALA A 241 -0.76 -15.81 1.82
CA ALA A 241 -0.16 -16.16 3.11
C ALA A 241 1.34 -15.82 3.20
N PRO A 242 2.23 -16.26 2.28
CA PRO A 242 3.64 -15.90 2.34
C PRO A 242 3.85 -14.39 2.16
N PHE A 243 3.02 -13.72 1.37
CA PHE A 243 3.03 -12.27 1.25
C PHE A 243 2.66 -11.58 2.57
N GLY A 244 1.60 -12.04 3.24
CA GLY A 244 1.17 -11.53 4.53
C GLY A 244 2.26 -11.67 5.60
N VAL A 245 2.97 -12.81 5.61
CA VAL A 245 4.15 -13.02 6.47
C VAL A 245 5.24 -12.00 6.17
N ALA A 246 5.56 -11.76 4.89
CA ALA A 246 6.55 -10.75 4.51
C ALA A 246 6.16 -9.34 4.97
N VAL A 247 4.90 -8.94 4.77
CA VAL A 247 4.39 -7.63 5.21
C VAL A 247 4.42 -7.51 6.73
N ALA A 248 4.05 -8.57 7.46
CA ALA A 248 4.12 -8.59 8.93
C ALA A 248 5.57 -8.46 9.42
N PHE A 249 6.51 -9.17 8.79
CA PHE A 249 7.95 -9.07 9.07
C PHE A 249 8.46 -7.65 8.86
N VAL A 250 8.17 -7.05 7.70
CA VAL A 250 8.54 -5.67 7.35
C VAL A 250 7.92 -4.65 8.33
N ALA A 251 6.70 -4.90 8.80
CA ALA A 251 6.04 -4.06 9.79
C ALA A 251 6.66 -4.17 11.19
N ALA A 252 7.24 -5.33 11.54
CA ALA A 252 7.79 -5.64 12.86
C ALA A 252 9.25 -5.16 13.07
N ASP A 253 10.00 -4.92 11.99
CA ASP A 253 11.42 -4.55 11.95
C ASP A 253 11.74 -3.14 12.53
N ARG A 254 11.37 -2.87 13.79
CA ARG A 254 11.72 -1.64 14.53
C ARG A 254 12.33 -1.91 15.90
N ARG A 255 12.22 -3.12 16.44
CA ARG A 255 12.62 -3.37 17.83
C ARG A 255 14.14 -3.39 18.06
N HIS A 256 14.98 -3.40 17.02
CA HIS A 256 16.43 -3.58 17.18
C HIS A 256 17.29 -2.33 16.95
N ARG A 257 16.81 -1.27 16.30
CA ARG A 257 17.64 -0.08 16.00
C ARG A 257 17.61 1.04 17.07
N ARG A 258 16.96 0.83 18.21
CA ARG A 258 16.91 1.79 19.34
C ARG A 258 17.74 1.36 20.55
N ALA A 259 18.47 0.26 20.45
CA ALA A 259 19.25 -0.33 21.55
C ALA A 259 20.76 -0.35 21.28
N GLY A 260 21.23 0.38 20.26
CA GLY A 260 22.64 0.49 19.90
C GLY A 260 23.04 1.95 19.71
#